data_AF-V4NL73-F1
#
_entry.id   AF-V4NL73-F1
#
_cell.length_a   1.000
_cell.length_b   1.000
_cell.length_c   1.000
_cell.angle_alpha   90.00
_cell.angle_beta   90.00
_cell.angle_gamma   90.00
#
_symmetry.space_group_name_H-M   'P 1'
#
loop_
_entity.id
_entity.type
_entity.pdbx_description
1 polymer ?
#
loop_
_entity_poly.entity_id
_entity_poly.type
_entity_poly.pdbx_seq_one_letter_code
_entity_poly.pdbx_strand_id
1 'polypeptide(L)'
;MMQTNAHCWCKLPQDLLRLIFERLGFADFQRAKTICSSWLLASKISQPNNEIPWMILIPKDNNYGLLLNPEEKDKVYKTQYLGNDFGNSFCVATYRSWLLMLDPQCTEMNIVDIRQYNLYRVSS
;
A
#
# COMPACT_ATOMS: atom_id res chain seq x y z
N MET A 1 -1.45 -25.45 36.72
CA MET A 1 -1.30 -24.97 35.32
C MET A 1 -2.00 -23.65 35.20
N MET A 2 -1.27 -22.56 34.96
CA MET A 2 -1.89 -21.26 34.68
C MET A 2 -2.36 -21.26 33.23
N GLN A 3 -3.68 -21.34 32.99
CA GLN A 3 -4.25 -20.99 31.69
C GLN A 3 -4.13 -19.49 31.53
N THR A 4 -3.07 -19.04 30.86
CA THR A 4 -3.10 -17.71 30.27
C THR A 4 -4.08 -17.77 29.10
N ASN A 5 -5.32 -17.33 29.33
CA ASN A 5 -6.27 -16.98 28.28
C ASN A 5 -5.69 -15.81 27.47
N ALA A 6 -4.71 -16.09 26.63
CA ALA A 6 -4.30 -15.16 25.59
C ALA A 6 -5.45 -15.14 24.57
N HIS A 7 -6.36 -14.19 24.73
CA HIS A 7 -7.44 -13.94 23.79
C HIS A 7 -6.80 -13.75 22.40
N CYS A 8 -6.95 -14.78 21.55
CA CYS A 8 -6.34 -14.82 20.24
C CYS A 8 -7.01 -13.75 19.36
N TRP A 9 -6.27 -12.69 19.01
CA TRP A 9 -6.73 -11.62 18.13
C TRP A 9 -7.22 -12.12 16.75
N CYS A 10 -6.82 -13.32 16.35
CA CYS A 10 -7.31 -13.98 15.13
C CYS A 10 -8.77 -14.49 15.24
N LYS A 11 -9.36 -14.51 16.44
CA LYS A 11 -10.74 -14.96 16.70
C LYS A 11 -11.72 -13.79 16.94
N LEU A 12 -11.28 -12.55 16.75
CA LEU A 12 -12.16 -11.40 16.90
C LEU A 12 -13.29 -11.43 15.86
N PRO A 13 -14.52 -11.04 16.24
CA PRO A 13 -15.60 -10.79 15.31
C PRO A 13 -15.19 -9.85 14.19
N GLN A 14 -15.76 -10.08 13.01
CA GLN A 14 -15.38 -9.39 11.79
C GLN A 14 -15.60 -7.87 11.87
N ASP A 15 -16.65 -7.44 12.58
CA ASP A 15 -16.97 -6.03 12.81
C ASP A 15 -15.95 -5.32 13.71
N LEU A 16 -15.43 -6.02 14.73
CA LEU A 16 -14.37 -5.47 15.58
C LEU A 16 -13.05 -5.35 14.84
N LEU A 17 -12.70 -6.36 14.02
CA LEU A 17 -11.53 -6.27 13.15
C LEU A 17 -11.67 -5.11 12.17
N ARG A 18 -12.86 -4.90 11.58
CA ARG A 18 -13.10 -3.74 10.70
C ARG A 18 -12.76 -2.42 11.40
N LEU A 19 -13.27 -2.21 12.62
CA LEU A 19 -12.98 -1.00 13.41
C LEU A 19 -11.49 -0.81 13.70
N ILE A 20 -10.74 -1.91 13.86
CA ILE A 20 -9.28 -1.84 14.00
C ILE A 20 -8.65 -1.41 12.67
N PHE A 21 -9.01 -2.06 11.56
CA PHE A 21 -8.49 -1.75 10.23
C PHE A 21 -8.78 -0.30 9.79
N GLU A 22 -9.97 0.20 10.09
CA GLU A 22 -10.39 1.59 9.83
C GLU A 22 -9.63 2.63 10.67
N ARG A 23 -8.82 2.20 11.65
CA ARG A 23 -7.92 3.09 12.42
C ARG A 23 -6.46 2.96 12.00
N LEU A 24 -6.13 2.00 11.16
CA LEU A 24 -4.76 1.82 10.68
C LEU A 24 -4.50 2.78 9.52
N GLY A 25 -3.33 3.43 9.57
CA GLY A 25 -2.75 4.07 8.38
C GLY A 25 -2.38 3.03 7.32
N PHE A 26 -2.20 3.46 6.08
CA PHE A 26 -1.98 2.57 4.92
C PHE A 26 -0.95 1.47 5.13
N ALA A 27 0.23 1.79 5.69
CA ALA A 27 1.32 0.85 5.85
C ALA A 27 0.94 -0.31 6.77
N ASP A 28 0.40 0.00 7.94
CA ASP A 28 -0.02 -1.01 8.91
C ASP A 28 -1.27 -1.74 8.43
N PHE A 29 -2.15 -1.08 7.69
CA PHE A 29 -3.26 -1.74 6.99
C PHE A 29 -2.74 -2.82 6.03
N GLN A 30 -1.72 -2.55 5.21
CA GLN A 30 -1.15 -3.55 4.32
C GLN A 30 -0.47 -4.70 5.07
N ARG A 31 0.29 -4.40 6.14
CA ARG A 31 0.93 -5.44 6.98
C ARG A 31 -0.08 -6.32 7.70
N ALA A 32 -1.16 -5.73 8.20
CA ALA A 32 -2.23 -6.42 8.90
C ALA A 32 -2.87 -7.53 8.04
N LYS A 33 -2.91 -7.35 6.70
CA LYS A 33 -3.42 -8.36 5.75
C LYS A 33 -2.67 -9.68 5.78
N THR A 34 -1.38 -9.66 6.15
CA THR A 34 -0.51 -10.84 6.07
C THR A 34 -0.51 -11.68 7.35
N ILE A 35 -1.25 -11.27 8.39
CA ILE A 35 -1.22 -11.93 9.71
C ILE A 35 -1.96 -13.27 9.68
N CYS A 36 -3.22 -13.28 9.27
CA CYS A 36 -4.03 -14.50 9.15
C CYS A 36 -5.23 -14.29 8.20
N SER A 37 -5.94 -15.37 7.88
CA SER A 37 -7.10 -15.34 6.99
C SER A 37 -8.24 -14.43 7.48
N SER A 38 -8.52 -14.42 8.79
CA SER A 38 -9.55 -13.55 9.37
C SER A 38 -9.21 -12.05 9.20
N TRP A 39 -7.94 -11.68 9.37
CA TRP A 39 -7.47 -10.31 9.16
C TRP A 39 -7.46 -9.94 7.67
N LEU A 40 -7.07 -10.86 6.79
CA LEU A 40 -7.20 -10.66 5.34
C LEU A 40 -8.66 -10.42 4.94
N LEU A 41 -9.62 -11.18 5.48
CA LEU A 41 -11.04 -10.96 5.24
C LEU A 41 -11.51 -9.60 5.75
N ALA A 42 -11.08 -9.19 6.95
CA ALA A 42 -11.36 -7.86 7.50
C ALA A 42 -10.92 -6.74 6.57
N SER A 43 -9.70 -6.86 6.04
CA SER A 43 -9.16 -5.83 5.14
C SER A 43 -9.99 -5.61 3.88
N LYS A 44 -10.72 -6.63 3.40
CA LYS A 44 -11.54 -6.53 2.18
C LYS A 44 -12.81 -5.71 2.38
N ILE A 45 -13.30 -5.62 3.62
CA ILE A 45 -14.51 -4.87 3.98
C ILE A 45 -14.19 -3.55 4.70
N SER A 46 -12.91 -3.20 4.80
CA SER A 46 -12.42 -2.02 5.51
C SER A 46 -11.71 -1.08 4.53
N GLN A 47 -11.61 0.20 4.89
CA GLN A 47 -10.75 1.16 4.19
C GLN A 47 -9.71 1.70 5.17
N PRO A 48 -8.43 1.86 4.75
CA PRO A 48 -7.42 2.47 5.60
C PRO A 48 -7.78 3.93 5.89
N ASN A 49 -7.49 4.40 7.11
CA ASN A 49 -7.61 5.81 7.41
C ASN A 49 -6.40 6.54 6.83
N ASN A 50 -6.53 7.04 5.61
CA ASN A 50 -5.51 7.87 4.98
C ASN A 50 -6.04 9.31 4.89
N GLU A 51 -6.06 10.01 6.02
CA GLU A 51 -6.40 11.43 6.03
C GLU A 51 -5.38 12.26 5.23
N ILE A 52 -4.13 11.80 5.18
CA ILE A 52 -3.05 12.43 4.42
C ILE A 52 -2.62 11.51 3.27
N PRO A 53 -2.73 11.96 2.00
CA PRO A 53 -2.30 11.17 0.86
C PRO A 53 -0.77 10.97 0.87
N TRP A 54 -0.33 9.75 0.58
CA TRP A 54 1.08 9.44 0.41
C TRP A 54 1.63 10.13 -0.83
N MET A 55 2.88 10.59 -0.77
CA MET A 55 3.56 11.19 -1.92
C MET A 55 4.26 10.08 -2.72
N ILE A 56 4.04 10.06 -4.02
CA ILE A 56 4.68 9.12 -4.96
C ILE A 56 5.79 9.87 -5.69
N LEU A 57 6.99 9.34 -5.66
CA LEU A 57 8.12 9.76 -6.48
C LEU A 57 8.40 8.67 -7.51
N ILE A 58 8.56 9.06 -8.76
CA ILE A 58 8.95 8.19 -9.87
C ILE A 58 10.40 8.53 -10.20
N PRO A 59 11.39 7.75 -9.71
CA PRO A 59 12.78 8.01 -10.03
C PRO A 59 13.02 7.69 -11.51
N LYS A 60 13.78 8.54 -12.19
CA LYS A 60 14.23 8.26 -13.57
C LYS A 60 15.02 6.96 -13.62
N ASP A 61 14.94 6.27 -14.75
CA ASP A 61 15.70 5.04 -15.05
C ASP A 61 15.50 3.91 -14.02
N ASN A 62 14.38 3.92 -13.28
CA ASN A 62 14.01 2.87 -12.34
C ASN A 62 12.69 2.20 -12.72
N ASN A 63 12.53 0.95 -12.31
CA ASN A 63 11.34 0.14 -12.56
C ASN A 63 10.38 0.07 -11.35
N TYR A 64 10.53 0.98 -10.39
CA TYR A 64 9.70 1.06 -9.19
C TYR A 64 9.44 2.52 -8.80
N GLY A 65 8.35 2.75 -8.07
CA GLY A 65 8.06 4.02 -7.41
C GLY A 65 8.55 4.04 -5.97
N LEU A 66 8.88 5.23 -5.48
CA LEU A 66 9.09 5.48 -4.06
C LEU A 66 7.81 6.10 -3.48
N LEU A 67 7.38 5.60 -2.34
CA LEU A 67 6.25 6.13 -1.59
C LEU A 67 6.74 6.71 -0.28
N LEU A 68 6.38 7.96 -0.04
CA LEU A 68 6.65 8.68 1.20
C LEU A 68 5.36 8.75 2.00
N ASN A 69 5.39 8.21 3.21
CA ASN A 69 4.30 8.40 4.16
C ASN A 69 4.60 9.65 4.99
N PRO A 70 3.84 10.75 4.84
CA PRO A 70 4.05 11.97 5.63
C PRO A 70 3.84 11.76 7.14
N GLU A 71 3.11 10.72 7.53
CA GLU A 71 2.87 10.37 8.94
C GLU A 71 4.06 9.61 9.57
N GLU A 72 4.91 8.98 8.76
CA GLU A 72 6.06 8.23 9.23
C GLU A 72 7.36 8.95 8.87
N LYS A 73 7.91 9.68 9.86
CA LYS A 73 9.15 10.41 9.69
C LYS A 73 10.28 9.49 9.17
N ASP A 74 10.96 9.95 8.12
CA ASP A 74 12.12 9.31 7.49
C ASP A 74 11.87 7.90 6.93
N LYS A 75 10.61 7.50 6.70
CA LYS A 75 10.30 6.19 6.08
C LYS A 75 9.91 6.32 4.62
N VAL A 76 10.70 5.63 3.79
CA VAL A 76 10.46 5.48 2.36
C VAL A 76 10.12 4.03 2.06
N TYR A 77 9.06 3.81 1.27
CA TYR A 77 8.65 2.51 0.78
C TYR A 77 8.92 2.42 -0.73
N LYS A 78 9.26 1.22 -1.21
CA LYS A 78 9.33 0.89 -2.63
C LYS A 78 8.09 0.13 -3.04
N THR A 79 7.54 0.46 -4.20
CA THR A 79 6.61 -0.43 -4.88
C THR A 79 7.37 -1.68 -5.36
N GLN A 80 6.64 -2.72 -5.72
CA GLN A 80 7.22 -3.79 -6.55
C GLN A 80 7.58 -3.28 -7.96
N TYR A 81 8.14 -4.16 -8.78
CA TYR A 81 8.42 -3.91 -10.19
C TYR A 81 7.15 -3.44 -10.94
N LEU A 82 7.22 -2.27 -11.58
CA LEU A 82 6.15 -1.61 -12.35
C LEU A 82 6.40 -1.61 -13.86
N GLY A 83 7.52 -2.19 -14.33
CA GLY A 83 7.90 -2.22 -15.75
C GLY A 83 9.24 -1.52 -16.01
N ASN A 84 9.98 -1.99 -17.02
CA ASN A 84 11.30 -1.46 -17.36
C ASN A 84 11.25 0.04 -17.75
N ASP A 85 10.21 0.45 -18.47
CA ASP A 85 10.07 1.83 -18.95
C ASP A 85 9.35 2.75 -17.96
N PHE A 86 8.93 2.24 -16.79
CA PHE A 86 8.11 2.99 -15.84
C PHE A 86 8.75 4.32 -15.42
N GLY A 87 10.05 4.33 -15.08
CA GLY A 87 10.78 5.53 -14.69
C GLY A 87 11.01 6.52 -15.83
N ASN A 88 10.79 6.09 -17.08
CA ASN A 88 10.92 6.90 -18.27
C ASN A 88 9.56 7.40 -18.79
N SER A 89 8.47 6.80 -18.33
CA SER A 89 7.10 7.21 -18.64
C SER A 89 6.68 8.50 -17.94
N PHE A 90 5.70 9.19 -18.51
CA PHE A 90 5.14 10.43 -17.98
C PHE A 90 3.81 10.17 -17.27
N CYS A 91 3.69 10.58 -16.01
CA CYS A 91 2.41 10.56 -15.31
C CYS A 91 1.56 11.76 -15.76
N VAL A 92 0.52 11.51 -16.55
CA VAL A 92 -0.37 12.55 -17.12
C VAL A 92 -1.59 12.82 -16.26
N ALA A 93 -2.05 11.84 -15.47
CA ALA A 93 -3.16 12.03 -14.55
C ALA A 93 -3.10 11.04 -13.37
N THR A 94 -3.71 11.41 -12.25
CA THR A 94 -3.81 10.57 -11.06
C THR A 94 -5.25 10.55 -10.53
N TYR A 95 -5.74 9.38 -10.13
CA TYR A 95 -7.01 9.25 -9.42
C TYR A 95 -6.90 8.22 -8.30
N ARG A 96 -6.94 8.68 -7.05
CA ARG A 96 -6.72 7.86 -5.85
C ARG A 96 -5.36 7.12 -5.92
N SER A 97 -5.38 5.83 -6.21
CA SER A 97 -4.16 5.00 -6.33
C SER A 97 -3.81 4.63 -7.77
N TRP A 98 -4.54 5.20 -8.72
CA TRP A 98 -4.42 4.93 -10.15
C TRP A 98 -3.58 6.04 -10.79
N LEU A 99 -2.59 5.64 -11.56
CA LEU A 99 -1.74 6.52 -12.36
C LEU A 99 -2.00 6.24 -13.84
N LEU A 100 -2.30 7.29 -14.61
CA LEU A 100 -2.29 7.22 -16.06
C LEU A 100 -0.88 7.59 -16.53
N MET A 101 -0.19 6.61 -17.09
CA MET A 101 1.19 6.70 -17.53
C MET A 101 1.23 6.70 -19.05
N LEU A 102 1.87 7.70 -19.64
CA LEU A 102 2.19 7.77 -21.05
C LEU A 102 3.61 7.25 -21.24
N ASP A 103 3.81 6.34 -22.18
CA ASP A 103 5.13 5.78 -22.45
C ASP A 103 6.14 6.87 -22.92
N PRO A 104 7.46 6.59 -22.89
CA PRO A 104 8.48 7.56 -23.25
C PRO A 104 8.39 8.07 -24.70
N GLN A 105 7.80 7.27 -25.61
CA GLN A 105 7.63 7.62 -27.02
C GLN A 105 6.32 8.38 -27.28
N CYS A 106 5.49 8.60 -26.25
CA CYS A 106 4.20 9.28 -26.33
C CYS A 106 3.21 8.61 -27.29
N THR A 107 3.26 7.30 -27.44
CA THR A 107 2.43 6.49 -28.34
C THR A 107 1.37 5.67 -27.60
N GLU A 108 1.65 5.24 -26.37
CA GLU A 108 0.83 4.31 -25.60
C GLU A 108 0.54 4.83 -24.19
N MET A 109 -0.73 4.67 -23.76
CA MET A 109 -1.15 4.99 -22.40
C MET A 109 -1.46 3.71 -21.62
N ASN A 110 -0.93 3.62 -20.42
CA ASN A 110 -1.11 2.51 -19.50
C ASN A 110 -1.62 3.01 -18.14
N ILE A 111 -2.45 2.18 -17.49
CA ILE A 111 -2.98 2.47 -16.16
C ILE A 111 -2.27 1.60 -15.13
N VAL A 112 -1.76 2.21 -14.05
CA VAL A 112 -1.08 1.52 -12.96
C VAL A 112 -1.86 1.72 -11.64
N ASP A 113 -2.32 0.65 -10.98
CA ASP A 113 -2.92 0.71 -9.61
C ASP A 113 -1.90 0.30 -8.55
N ILE A 114 -1.47 1.26 -7.73
CA ILE A 114 -0.43 1.08 -6.72
C ILE A 114 -0.89 0.16 -5.56
N ARG A 115 -2.20 0.01 -5.32
CA ARG A 115 -2.72 -0.80 -4.20
C ARG A 115 -2.64 -2.30 -4.43
N GLN A 116 -2.53 -2.74 -5.68
CA GLN A 116 -2.43 -4.17 -6.00
C GLN A 116 -1.05 -4.75 -5.66
N TYR A 117 -0.11 -3.88 -5.29
CA TYR A 117 1.29 -4.22 -5.18
C TYR A 117 1.78 -4.19 -3.74
N ASN A 118 2.65 -5.15 -3.42
CA ASN A 118 3.28 -5.20 -2.11
C ASN A 118 4.23 -4.02 -1.94
N LEU A 119 4.22 -3.43 -0.75
CA LEU A 119 5.13 -2.36 -0.37
C LEU A 119 6.30 -2.95 0.39
N TYR A 120 7.51 -2.66 -0.06
CA TYR A 120 8.74 -3.07 0.61
C TYR A 120 9.36 -1.85 1.28
N ARG A 121 9.74 -1.98 2.55
CA ARG A 121 10.48 -0.91 3.23
C ARG A 121 11.89 -0.81 2.65
N VAL A 122 12.36 0.40 2.38
CA VAL A 122 13.78 0.60 2.03
C VAL A 122 14.58 0.54 3.32
N SER A 123 15.42 -0.48 3.48
CA SER A 123 16.41 -0.56 4.54
C SER A 123 17.53 0.44 4.25
N SER A 124 17.82 1.30 5.24
CA SER A 124 18.97 2.23 5.26
C SER A 124 20.28 1.45 5.39
#